data_AF-A0A537YQB0-F1
#
_entry.id   AF-A0A537YQB0-F1
#
_cell.length_a   1.000
_cell.length_b   1.000
_cell.length_c   1.000
_cell.angle_alpha   90.00
_cell.angle_beta   90.00
_cell.angle_gamma   90.00
#
_symmetry.space_group_name_H-M   'P 1'
#
loop_
_entity.id
_entity.type
_entity.pdbx_description
1 polymer ?
#
loop_
_entity_poly.entity_id
_entity_poly.type
_entity_poly.pdbx_seq_one_letter_code
_entity_poly.pdbx_strand_id
1 'polypeptide(L)'
;MALIRFGVGTGVHGLVFGAAAEIHAARHAMSDALDALREGVHYSAEMGDEPILVIMLDHGVRVLREVRPLLAATMHGHVSNPVAQVLGVTPVGTAPAEILDDIRTRVGDDAYEQAVARGASMMLEELVTITLSELDRLLAESEALHA
;
A
#
# COMPACT_ATOMS: atom_id res chain seq x y z
N MET A 1 -25.50 -8.55 14.87
CA MET A 1 -26.07 -8.76 13.52
C MET A 1 -25.00 -9.43 12.69
N ALA A 2 -25.25 -10.66 12.24
CA ALA A 2 -24.30 -11.49 11.51
C ALA A 2 -24.35 -11.16 10.01
N LEU A 3 -23.20 -10.81 9.43
CA LEU A 3 -22.98 -10.71 7.99
C LEU A 3 -21.59 -11.27 7.69
N ILE A 4 -21.45 -12.60 7.81
CA ILE A 4 -20.30 -13.34 7.24
C ILE A 4 -20.85 -14.62 6.63
N ARG A 5 -20.32 -14.97 5.44
CA ARG A 5 -20.66 -16.08 4.53
C ARG A 5 -21.77 -15.81 3.52
N PHE A 6 -21.44 -15.03 2.49
CA PHE A 6 -21.72 -15.45 1.12
C PHE A 6 -20.45 -15.25 0.28
N GLY A 7 -20.18 -16.20 -0.61
CA GLY A 7 -18.91 -16.37 -1.30
C GLY A 7 -18.52 -15.14 -2.12
N VAL A 8 -17.66 -14.32 -1.55
CA VAL A 8 -17.02 -13.23 -2.25
C VAL A 8 -15.73 -13.79 -2.83
N GLY A 9 -15.60 -13.77 -4.16
CA GLY A 9 -14.41 -14.24 -4.86
C GLY A 9 -13.14 -13.65 -4.22
N THR A 10 -12.05 -14.41 -4.27
CA THR A 10 -10.75 -14.08 -3.65
C THR A 10 -10.33 -12.62 -3.90
N GLY A 11 -10.61 -12.09 -5.09
CA GLY A 11 -10.28 -10.71 -5.44
C GLY A 11 -11.03 -9.61 -4.66
N VAL A 12 -12.20 -9.88 -4.07
CA VAL A 12 -12.95 -8.85 -3.33
C VAL A 12 -12.43 -8.68 -1.90
N HIS A 13 -11.76 -9.69 -1.33
CA HIS A 13 -11.22 -9.59 0.02
C HIS A 13 -10.10 -8.56 0.11
N GLY A 14 -9.17 -8.54 -0.85
CA GLY A 14 -8.11 -7.51 -0.90
C GLY A 14 -8.66 -6.10 -1.06
N LEU A 15 -9.66 -5.90 -1.93
CA LEU A 15 -10.29 -4.57 -2.11
C LEU A 15 -10.94 -4.03 -0.83
N VAL A 16 -11.52 -4.90 -0.01
CA VAL A 16 -12.11 -4.51 1.28
C VAL A 16 -11.01 -4.03 2.25
N PHE A 17 -9.87 -4.70 2.29
CA PHE A 17 -8.73 -4.29 3.13
C PHE A 17 -8.16 -2.94 2.70
N GLY A 18 -7.98 -2.72 1.39
CA GLY A 18 -7.50 -1.44 0.86
C GLY A 18 -8.40 -0.26 1.23
N ALA A 19 -9.71 -0.41 1.04
CA ALA A 19 -10.68 0.60 1.43
C ALA A 19 -10.73 0.82 2.95
N ALA A 20 -10.65 -0.25 3.75
CA ALA A 20 -10.59 -0.14 5.20
C ALA A 20 -9.36 0.66 5.66
N ALA A 21 -8.19 0.36 5.12
CA ALA A 21 -6.94 1.04 5.45
C ALA A 21 -7.04 2.55 5.20
N GLU A 22 -7.54 2.96 4.03
CA GLU A 22 -7.73 4.38 3.72
C GLU A 22 -8.75 5.07 4.62
N ILE A 23 -9.87 4.40 4.95
CA ILE A 23 -10.88 4.92 5.87
C ILE A 23 -10.30 5.12 7.27
N HIS A 24 -9.53 4.17 7.78
CA HIS A 24 -8.87 4.28 9.08
C HIS A 24 -7.83 5.41 9.07
N ALA A 25 -7.02 5.53 8.02
CA ALA A 25 -6.07 6.63 7.86
C ALA A 25 -6.75 8.00 7.84
N ALA A 26 -7.85 8.13 7.08
CA ALA A 26 -8.66 9.35 7.02
C ALA A 26 -9.32 9.73 8.36
N ARG A 27 -9.51 8.76 9.25
CA ARG A 27 -10.02 8.95 10.62
C ARG A 27 -8.92 9.12 11.67
N HIS A 28 -7.66 9.26 11.24
CA HIS A 28 -6.49 9.32 12.12
C HIS A 28 -6.29 8.08 13.02
N ALA A 29 -6.90 6.95 12.66
CA ALA A 29 -6.71 5.66 13.31
C ALA A 29 -5.56 4.91 12.62
N MET A 30 -4.34 5.43 12.75
CA MET A 30 -3.20 4.93 11.97
C MET A 30 -2.85 3.46 12.27
N SER A 31 -2.96 3.00 13.52
CA SER A 31 -2.71 1.59 13.86
C SER A 31 -3.64 0.66 13.08
N ASP A 32 -4.95 0.92 13.12
CA ASP A 32 -5.95 0.15 12.37
C ASP A 32 -5.72 0.22 10.85
N ALA A 33 -5.26 1.37 10.34
CA ALA A 33 -4.95 1.54 8.93
C ALA A 33 -3.77 0.65 8.50
N LEU A 34 -2.73 0.60 9.32
CA LEU A 34 -1.54 -0.23 9.10
C LEU A 34 -1.87 -1.71 9.20
N ASP A 35 -2.69 -2.12 10.18
CA ASP A 35 -3.16 -3.50 10.31
C ASP A 35 -3.97 -3.95 9.09
N ALA A 36 -4.95 -3.15 8.66
CA ALA A 36 -5.74 -3.47 7.47
C ALA A 36 -4.89 -3.57 6.20
N LEU A 37 -3.93 -2.65 6.03
CA LEU A 37 -3.00 -2.68 4.90
C LEU A 37 -2.12 -3.93 4.93
N ARG A 38 -1.59 -4.29 6.11
CA ARG A 38 -0.77 -5.49 6.32
C ARG A 38 -1.53 -6.76 5.98
N GLU A 39 -2.75 -6.91 6.48
CA GLU A 39 -3.62 -8.05 6.19
C GLU A 39 -3.93 -8.17 4.69
N GLY A 40 -4.25 -7.05 4.03
CA GLY A 40 -4.52 -7.04 2.60
C GLY A 40 -3.31 -7.42 1.75
N VAL A 41 -2.12 -6.88 2.06
CA VAL A 41 -0.87 -7.23 1.36
C VAL A 41 -0.52 -8.70 1.59
N HIS A 42 -0.58 -9.19 2.82
CA HIS A 42 -0.30 -10.58 3.17
C HIS A 42 -1.25 -11.55 2.44
N TYR A 43 -2.56 -11.32 2.55
CA TYR A 43 -3.57 -12.15 1.90
C TYR A 43 -3.38 -12.22 0.38
N SER A 44 -3.15 -11.08 -0.27
CA SER A 44 -3.03 -11.02 -1.72
C SER A 44 -1.75 -11.70 -2.21
N ALA A 45 -0.66 -11.58 -1.44
CA ALA A 45 0.60 -12.28 -1.70
C ALA A 45 0.46 -13.81 -1.53
N GLU A 46 -0.18 -14.27 -0.45
CA GLU A 46 -0.41 -15.70 -0.20
C GLU A 46 -1.28 -16.35 -1.28
N MET A 47 -2.26 -15.61 -1.79
CA MET A 47 -3.16 -16.09 -2.85
C MET A 47 -2.52 -16.05 -4.25
N GLY A 48 -1.35 -15.44 -4.41
CA GLY A 48 -0.70 -15.23 -5.71
C GLY A 48 -1.51 -14.30 -6.63
N ASP A 49 -2.36 -13.44 -6.07
CA ASP A 49 -3.21 -12.52 -6.83
C ASP A 49 -2.45 -11.22 -7.09
N GLU A 50 -1.49 -11.28 -8.02
CA GLU A 50 -0.65 -10.13 -8.38
C GLU A 50 -1.47 -8.86 -8.70
N PRO A 51 -2.60 -8.94 -9.44
CA PRO A 51 -3.46 -7.79 -9.63
C PRO A 51 -3.93 -7.10 -8.35
N ILE A 52 -4.45 -7.89 -7.41
CA ILE A 52 -4.95 -7.33 -6.15
C ILE A 52 -3.79 -6.85 -5.30
N LEU A 53 -2.64 -7.52 -5.35
CA LEU A 53 -1.44 -7.09 -4.64
C LEU A 53 -0.94 -5.72 -5.13
N VAL A 54 -0.96 -5.46 -6.44
CA VAL A 54 -0.64 -4.14 -7.02
C VAL A 54 -1.64 -3.08 -6.55
N ILE A 55 -2.93 -3.40 -6.46
CA ILE A 55 -3.95 -2.49 -5.92
C ILE A 55 -3.70 -2.20 -4.44
N MET A 56 -3.32 -3.21 -3.64
CA MET A 56 -2.96 -3.01 -2.23
C MET A 56 -1.75 -2.09 -2.06
N LEU A 57 -0.76 -2.18 -2.95
CA LEU A 57 0.39 -1.28 -2.92
C LEU A 57 -0.01 0.16 -3.27
N ASP A 58 -0.96 0.37 -4.19
CA ASP A 58 -1.49 1.70 -4.48
C ASP A 58 -2.23 2.32 -3.28
N HIS A 59 -3.07 1.53 -2.58
CA HIS A 59 -3.64 1.95 -1.30
C HIS A 59 -2.54 2.29 -0.28
N GLY A 60 -1.46 1.51 -0.26
CA GLY A 60 -0.27 1.75 0.54
C GLY A 60 0.37 3.12 0.31
N VAL A 61 0.39 3.61 -0.94
CA VAL A 61 0.88 4.97 -1.26
C VAL A 61 0.08 6.01 -0.48
N ARG A 62 -1.25 5.89 -0.43
CA ARG A 62 -2.12 6.87 0.25
C ARG A 62 -1.98 6.79 1.76
N VAL A 63 -1.91 5.59 2.32
CA VAL A 63 -1.84 5.33 3.77
C VAL A 63 -0.47 5.72 4.35
N LEU A 64 0.61 5.38 3.66
CA LEU A 64 1.98 5.51 4.19
C LEU A 64 2.63 6.87 3.92
N ARG A 65 2.04 7.73 3.09
CA ARG A 65 2.64 9.02 2.68
C ARG A 65 3.11 9.88 3.86
N GLU A 66 2.44 9.82 5.01
CA GLU A 66 2.77 10.67 6.16
C GLU A 66 3.84 10.05 7.06
N VAL A 67 3.85 8.72 7.19
CA VAL A 67 4.68 7.98 8.18
C VAL A 67 5.91 7.31 7.57
N ARG A 68 5.87 6.98 6.27
CA ARG A 68 6.96 6.38 5.48
C ARG A 68 6.92 6.90 4.03
N PRO A 69 7.10 8.21 3.79
CA PRO A 69 6.95 8.81 2.46
C PRO A 69 7.90 8.24 1.40
N LEU A 70 9.12 7.84 1.77
CA LEU A 70 10.06 7.20 0.82
C LEU A 70 9.57 5.81 0.36
N LEU A 71 8.94 5.05 1.26
CA LEU A 71 8.34 3.77 0.89
C LEU A 71 7.12 3.99 0.00
N ALA A 72 6.27 4.98 0.32
CA ALA A 72 5.14 5.36 -0.53
C ALA A 72 5.59 5.78 -1.95
N ALA A 73 6.66 6.56 -2.08
CA ALA A 73 7.25 6.90 -3.38
C ALA A 73 7.78 5.66 -4.13
N THR A 74 8.41 4.72 -3.41
CA THR A 74 8.89 3.46 -3.99
C THR A 74 7.72 2.61 -4.51
N MET A 75 6.64 2.48 -3.73
CA MET A 75 5.41 1.80 -4.17
C MET A 75 4.82 2.46 -5.41
N HIS A 76 4.72 3.79 -5.43
CA HIS A 76 4.22 4.53 -6.58
C HIS A 76 5.04 4.24 -7.84
N GLY A 77 6.37 4.20 -7.75
CA GLY A 77 7.24 3.85 -8.87
C GLY A 77 6.97 2.46 -9.44
N HIS A 78 6.71 1.48 -8.58
CA HIS A 78 6.37 0.12 -9.00
C HIS A 78 5.00 0.05 -9.68
N VAL A 79 3.97 0.61 -9.04
CA VAL A 79 2.57 0.58 -9.51
C VAL A 79 2.39 1.34 -10.83
N SER A 80 3.15 2.42 -11.05
CA SER A 80 3.08 3.23 -12.27
C SER A 80 3.85 2.64 -13.45
N ASN A 81 4.66 1.59 -13.24
CA ASN A 81 5.46 0.98 -14.30
C ASN A 81 4.56 0.35 -15.40
N PRO A 82 4.86 0.56 -16.71
CA PRO A 82 4.15 -0.06 -17.83
C PRO A 82 3.93 -1.58 -17.71
N VAL A 83 4.85 -2.32 -17.08
CA VAL A 83 4.71 -3.78 -16.86
C VAL A 83 3.54 -4.10 -15.93
N ALA A 84 3.31 -3.30 -14.88
CA ALA A 84 2.14 -3.45 -14.01
C ALA A 84 0.83 -3.15 -14.77
N GLN A 85 0.87 -2.21 -15.72
CA GLN A 85 -0.28 -1.88 -16.58
C GLN A 85 -0.60 -2.99 -17.60
N VAL A 86 0.40 -3.80 -18.01
CA VAL A 86 0.23 -4.92 -18.95
C VAL A 86 -0.55 -6.09 -18.34
N LEU A 87 -0.60 -6.24 -17.02
CA LEU A 87 -1.39 -7.27 -16.34
C LEU A 87 -2.92 -7.06 -16.50
N GLY A 88 -3.37 -6.07 -17.28
CA GLY A 88 -4.79 -5.74 -17.47
C GLY A 88 -5.42 -5.08 -16.24
N VAL A 89 -4.63 -4.91 -15.19
CA VAL A 89 -4.92 -4.14 -13.99
C VAL A 89 -4.65 -2.71 -14.39
N THR A 90 -5.64 -2.07 -15.01
CA THR A 90 -5.64 -0.60 -14.99
C THR A 90 -5.68 -0.26 -13.51
N PRO A 91 -4.64 0.34 -12.91
CA PRO A 91 -4.70 0.68 -11.51
C PRO A 91 -5.94 1.55 -11.34
N VAL A 92 -6.91 1.10 -10.56
CA VAL A 92 -8.06 1.92 -10.22
C VAL A 92 -7.52 3.04 -9.36
N GLY A 93 -7.17 4.15 -10.01
CA GLY A 93 -6.58 5.32 -9.39
C GLY A 93 -5.11 5.14 -9.07
N THR A 94 -4.21 5.52 -9.97
CA THR A 94 -2.91 6.04 -9.52
C THR A 94 -3.16 7.10 -8.44
N ALA A 95 -2.40 7.09 -7.34
CA ALA A 95 -2.46 8.14 -6.32
C ALA A 95 -2.65 9.54 -6.96
N PRO A 96 -3.65 10.33 -6.53
CA PRO A 96 -3.90 11.67 -7.06
C PRO A 96 -2.65 12.55 -7.01
N ALA A 97 -2.55 13.50 -7.94
CA ALA A 97 -1.39 14.39 -8.03
C ALA A 97 -1.11 15.11 -6.70
N GLU A 98 -2.16 15.47 -5.94
CA GLU A 98 -2.01 16.12 -4.63
C GLU A 98 -1.32 15.22 -3.61
N ILE A 99 -1.53 13.90 -3.66
CA ILE A 99 -0.83 12.94 -2.79
C ILE A 99 0.64 12.85 -3.18
N LEU A 100 0.95 12.82 -4.48
CA LEU A 100 2.32 12.73 -4.96
C LEU A 100 3.10 14.01 -4.63
N ASP A 101 2.46 15.17 -4.74
CA ASP A 101 3.06 16.45 -4.38
C ASP A 101 3.29 16.59 -2.86
N ASP A 102 2.39 16.05 -2.03
CA ASP A 102 2.63 15.92 -0.58
C ASP A 102 3.86 15.05 -0.28
N ILE A 103 3.99 13.90 -0.94
CA ILE A 103 5.16 13.02 -0.77
C ILE A 103 6.43 13.76 -1.19
N ARG A 104 6.46 14.39 -2.39
CA ARG A 104 7.61 15.19 -2.87
C ARG A 104 7.99 16.27 -1.88
N THR A 105 7.02 17.01 -1.36
CA THR A 105 7.24 18.07 -0.38
C THR A 105 7.91 17.55 0.90
N ARG A 106 7.58 16.32 1.33
CA ARG A 106 8.12 15.71 2.55
C ARG A 106 9.54 15.19 2.39
N VAL A 107 9.86 14.58 1.26
CA VAL A 107 11.18 13.93 1.06
C VAL A 107 12.15 14.75 0.24
N GLY A 108 11.68 15.77 -0.47
CA GLY A 108 12.44 16.51 -1.48
C GLY A 108 12.45 15.80 -2.83
N ASP A 109 12.54 16.59 -3.91
CA ASP A 109 12.41 16.11 -5.29
C ASP A 109 13.45 15.02 -5.64
N ASP A 110 14.72 15.23 -5.31
CA ASP A 110 15.79 14.26 -5.60
C ASP A 110 15.54 12.89 -4.94
N ALA A 111 15.11 12.90 -3.67
CA ALA A 111 14.85 11.66 -2.94
C ALA A 111 13.58 10.96 -3.43
N TYR A 112 12.56 11.75 -3.81
CA TYR A 112 11.36 11.24 -4.45
C TYR A 112 11.70 10.54 -5.78
N GLU A 113 12.45 11.21 -6.65
CA GLU A 113 12.83 10.66 -7.96
C GLU A 113 13.65 9.37 -7.82
N GLN A 114 14.60 9.33 -6.88
CA GLN A 114 15.37 8.13 -6.59
C GLN A 114 14.49 6.97 -6.08
N ALA A 115 13.55 7.26 -5.17
CA ALA A 115 12.63 6.24 -4.65
C ALA A 115 11.70 5.70 -5.74
N VAL A 116 11.15 6.58 -6.58
CA VAL A 116 10.31 6.19 -7.73
C VAL A 116 11.09 5.34 -8.72
N ALA A 117 12.30 5.77 -9.09
CA ALA A 117 13.17 5.01 -10.00
C ALA A 117 13.54 3.63 -9.44
N ARG A 118 13.84 3.57 -8.13
CA ARG A 118 14.07 2.30 -7.43
C ARG A 118 12.85 1.40 -7.53
N GLY A 119 11.68 1.89 -7.14
CA GLY A 119 10.43 1.13 -7.18
C GLY A 119 10.09 0.59 -8.57
N ALA A 120 10.26 1.41 -9.60
CA ALA A 120 10.04 1.01 -10.98
C ALA A 120 10.97 -0.12 -11.45
N SER A 121 12.13 -0.30 -10.81
CA SER A 121 13.09 -1.37 -11.12
C SER A 121 12.95 -2.62 -10.24
N MET A 122 12.12 -2.58 -9.19
CA MET A 122 11.99 -3.66 -8.22
C MET A 122 11.04 -4.76 -8.71
N MET A 123 11.35 -5.99 -8.30
CA MET A 123 10.41 -7.11 -8.39
C MET A 123 9.27 -6.92 -7.37
N LEU A 124 8.07 -7.39 -7.71
CA LEU A 124 6.89 -7.26 -6.86
C LEU A 124 7.12 -7.95 -5.50
N GLU A 125 7.72 -9.13 -5.49
CA GLU A 125 8.01 -9.91 -4.28
C GLU A 125 8.99 -9.19 -3.34
N GLU A 126 9.97 -8.49 -3.90
CA GLU A 126 10.92 -7.68 -3.12
C GLU A 126 10.19 -6.52 -2.44
N LEU A 127 9.34 -5.81 -3.19
CA LEU A 127 8.57 -4.69 -2.65
C LEU A 127 7.58 -5.15 -1.57
N VAL A 128 6.94 -6.30 -1.76
CA VAL A 128 6.04 -6.92 -0.76
C VAL A 128 6.78 -7.24 0.53
N THR A 129 7.97 -7.85 0.41
CA THR A 129 8.82 -8.17 1.56
C THR A 129 9.19 -6.92 2.36
N ILE A 130 9.63 -5.86 1.67
CA ILE A 130 9.96 -4.57 2.30
C ILE A 130 8.71 -3.96 2.95
N THR A 131 7.58 -4.00 2.26
CA THR A 131 6.31 -3.44 2.74
C THR A 131 5.86 -4.11 4.04
N LEU A 132 5.79 -5.44 4.07
CA LEU A 132 5.35 -6.18 5.26
C LEU A 132 6.30 -5.92 6.45
N SER A 133 7.61 -5.94 6.20
CA SER A 133 8.61 -5.65 7.24
C SER A 133 8.44 -4.25 7.85
N GLU A 134 8.12 -3.26 7.02
CA GLU A 134 7.91 -1.88 7.46
C GLU A 134 6.59 -1.67 8.20
N LEU A 135 5.53 -2.38 7.80
CA LEU A 135 4.25 -2.37 8.50
C LEU A 135 4.38 -3.02 9.89
N ASP A 136 5.06 -4.16 9.98
CA ASP A 136 5.34 -4.84 11.25
C ASP A 136 6.09 -3.93 12.22
N ARG A 137 7.10 -3.22 11.71
CA ARG A 137 7.89 -2.27 12.49
C ARG A 137 7.04 -1.11 12.99
N LEU A 138 6.19 -0.51 12.14
CA LEU A 138 5.31 0.59 12.52
C LEU A 138 4.28 0.17 13.57
N LEU A 139 3.72 -1.02 13.46
CA LEU A 139 2.76 -1.56 14.43
C LEU A 139 3.43 -1.79 15.79
N ALA A 140 4.64 -2.37 15.81
CA ALA A 140 5.41 -2.52 17.04
C ALA A 140 5.80 -1.17 17.68
N GLU A 141 6.16 -0.17 16.87
CA GLU A 141 6.42 1.20 17.33
C GLU A 141 5.16 1.82 17.97
N SER A 142 3.98 1.56 17.41
CA SER A 142 2.68 2.03 17.94
C SER A 142 2.33 1.37 19.27
N GLU A 143 2.47 0.04 19.39
CA GLU A 143 2.20 -0.69 20.63
C GLU A 143 3.09 -0.22 21.78
N ALA A 144 4.39 -0.01 21.51
CA ALA A 144 5.35 0.45 22.51
C ALA A 144 5.06 1.86 23.04
N LEU A 145 4.40 2.71 22.26
CA LEU A 145 4.02 4.07 22.68
C LEU A 145 2.81 4.08 23.63
N HIS A 146 1.97 3.03 23.59
CA HIS A 146 0.73 2.93 24.36
C HIS A 146 0.83 1.97 25.56
N ALA A 147 1.98 1.32 25.75
CA ALA A 147 2.30 0.44 26.88
C ALA A 147 2.77 1.23 28.12
#